data_AF-A0A358DKE0-F1
#
_entry.id   AF-A0A358DKE0-F1
#
_cell.length_a   1.000
_cell.length_b   1.000
_cell.length_c   1.000
_cell.angle_alpha   90.00
_cell.angle_beta   90.00
_cell.angle_gamma   90.00
#
_symmetry.space_group_name_H-M   'P 1'
#
loop_
_entity.id
_entity.type
_entity.pdbx_description
1 polymer ?
#
loop_
_entity_poly.entity_id
_entity_poly.type
_entity_poly.pdbx_seq_one_letter_code
_entity_poly.pdbx_strand_id
1 'polypeptide(L)'
;MSTPDEKPLRTLSRKQMLRDRRTAIAKGEWVEPEPYTRPVTRDDCKFGGRPCLFVACRFHLFLDVNPRTGSIKFNFPGMEVHELEETCALDVADRGGITLEEVGRLLNLTRERVRQLEAEALAEIGDYMTDDD
;
A
#
# COMPACT_ATOMS: atom_id res chain seq x y z
N MET A 1 -20.31 -13.75 -11.21
CA MET A 1 -19.01 -13.76 -10.52
C MET A 1 -19.21 -13.05 -9.21
N SER A 2 -19.20 -13.78 -8.10
CA SER A 2 -19.37 -13.19 -6.77
C SER A 2 -18.29 -12.13 -6.57
N THR A 3 -18.68 -10.90 -6.27
CA THR A 3 -17.75 -9.88 -5.76
C THR A 3 -17.08 -10.50 -4.54
N PRO A 4 -15.75 -10.60 -4.47
CA PRO A 4 -15.08 -11.03 -3.27
C PRO A 4 -15.59 -10.15 -2.13
N ASP A 5 -15.79 -10.76 -0.98
CA ASP A 5 -16.23 -10.09 0.25
C ASP A 5 -15.19 -9.02 0.61
N GLU A 6 -15.32 -7.81 0.03
CA GLU A 6 -14.42 -6.67 0.18
C GLU A 6 -14.57 -6.13 1.60
N LYS A 7 -13.95 -6.86 2.54
CA LYS A 7 -13.85 -6.45 3.92
C LYS A 7 -13.31 -5.01 3.96
N PRO A 8 -13.86 -4.17 4.85
CA PRO A 8 -13.40 -2.81 4.96
C PRO A 8 -11.90 -2.77 5.31
N LEU A 9 -11.24 -1.71 4.88
CA LEU A 9 -9.85 -1.40 5.20
C LEU A 9 -9.56 -1.70 6.69
N ARG A 10 -8.47 -2.42 6.95
CA ARG A 10 -8.05 -2.74 8.31
C ARG A 10 -6.79 -1.98 8.66
N THR A 11 -6.83 -1.22 9.74
CA THR A 11 -5.66 -0.51 10.27
C THR A 11 -5.13 -1.20 11.52
N LEU A 12 -3.84 -1.52 11.53
CA LEU A 12 -3.09 -1.90 12.72
C LEU A 12 -2.36 -0.67 13.26
N SER A 13 -2.75 -0.23 14.46
CA SER A 13 -2.03 0.84 15.14
C SER A 13 -0.68 0.35 15.66
N ARG A 14 0.30 1.26 15.77
CA ARG A 14 1.60 0.95 16.37
C ARG A 14 1.49 0.35 17.78
N LYS A 15 0.57 0.89 18.60
CA LYS A 15 0.32 0.38 19.96
C LYS A 15 -0.19 -1.07 19.94
N GLN A 16 -1.09 -1.39 19.02
CA GLN A 16 -1.58 -2.75 18.83
C GLN A 16 -0.45 -3.69 18.40
N MET A 17 0.35 -3.31 17.40
CA MET A 17 1.46 -4.14 16.93
C MET A 17 2.50 -4.41 18.04
N LEU A 18 2.83 -3.41 18.86
CA LEU A 18 3.76 -3.59 19.98
C LEU A 18 3.20 -4.54 21.05
N ARG A 19 1.89 -4.48 21.32
CA ARG A 19 1.22 -5.40 22.25
C ARG A 19 1.18 -6.82 21.70
N ASP A 20 0.86 -6.97 20.41
CA ASP A 20 0.75 -8.26 19.75
C ASP A 20 2.15 -8.93 19.70
N ARG A 21 3.20 -8.15 19.37
CA ARG A 21 4.60 -8.59 19.48
C ARG A 21 4.97 -9.03 20.89
N ARG A 22 4.65 -8.24 21.91
CA ARG A 22 4.94 -8.61 23.32
C ARG A 22 4.27 -9.92 23.72
N THR A 23 3.02 -10.12 23.28
CA THR A 23 2.27 -11.36 23.52
C THR A 23 2.93 -12.55 22.83
N ALA A 24 3.31 -12.41 21.55
CA ALA A 24 3.98 -13.47 20.80
C ALA A 24 5.32 -13.86 21.43
N ILE A 25 6.13 -12.88 21.88
CA ILE A 25 7.39 -13.13 22.59
C ILE A 25 7.14 -13.91 23.88
N ALA A 26 6.16 -13.50 24.69
CA ALA A 26 5.84 -14.16 25.96
C ALA A 26 5.40 -15.62 25.78
N LYS A 27 4.79 -15.94 24.63
CA LYS A 27 4.37 -17.30 24.26
C LYS A 27 5.46 -18.13 23.57
N GLY A 28 6.60 -17.52 23.23
CA GLY A 28 7.64 -18.18 22.41
C GLY A 28 7.23 -18.37 20.95
N GLU A 29 6.23 -17.62 20.46
CA GLU A 29 5.72 -17.68 19.08
C GLU A 29 6.38 -16.63 18.17
N TRP A 30 7.25 -15.78 18.71
CA TRP A 30 7.94 -14.75 17.93
C TRP A 30 9.09 -15.33 17.14
N VAL A 31 9.06 -15.12 15.83
CA VAL A 31 10.16 -15.44 14.92
C VAL A 31 10.79 -14.12 14.47
N GLU A 32 12.09 -13.96 14.71
CA GLU A 32 12.82 -12.81 14.18
C GLU A 32 12.95 -12.96 12.66
N PRO A 33 12.52 -11.97 11.86
CA PRO A 33 12.61 -12.07 10.42
C PRO A 33 14.07 -12.11 9.99
N GLU A 34 14.39 -13.04 9.08
CA GLU A 34 15.71 -13.05 8.46
C GLU A 34 15.93 -11.78 7.63
N PRO A 35 17.10 -11.16 7.73
CA PRO A 35 17.42 -10.02 6.89
C PRO A 35 17.48 -10.48 5.42
N TYR A 36 16.85 -9.72 4.55
CA TYR A 36 16.87 -9.96 3.12
C TYR A 36 17.24 -8.68 2.37
N THR A 37 17.82 -8.84 1.19
CA THR A 37 18.21 -7.70 0.36
C THR A 37 16.98 -7.16 -0.36
N ARG A 38 16.79 -5.84 -0.28
CA ARG A 38 15.70 -5.14 -0.95
C ARG A 38 16.24 -4.38 -2.18
N PRO A 39 15.50 -4.36 -3.30
CA PRO A 39 15.77 -3.43 -4.39
C PRO A 39 15.81 -1.99 -3.87
N VAL A 40 16.80 -1.22 -4.34
CA VAL A 40 16.98 0.18 -3.91
C VAL A 40 16.37 1.12 -4.93
N THR A 41 16.52 0.79 -6.21
CA THR A 41 16.04 1.57 -7.35
C THR A 41 14.91 0.85 -8.09
N ARG A 42 14.19 1.60 -8.94
CA ARG A 42 13.19 1.01 -9.83
C ARG A 42 13.81 0.00 -10.80
N ASP A 43 15.02 0.27 -11.28
CA ASP A 43 15.72 -0.62 -12.20
C ASP A 43 16.05 -1.98 -11.56
N ASP A 44 16.30 -1.99 -10.25
CA ASP A 44 16.54 -3.22 -9.49
C ASP A 44 15.28 -4.10 -9.38
N CYS A 45 14.07 -3.55 -9.48
CA CYS A 45 12.81 -4.29 -9.24
C CYS A 45 11.87 -4.40 -10.45
N LYS A 46 12.04 -3.57 -11.48
CA LYS A 46 11.09 -3.50 -12.60
C LYS A 46 10.91 -4.82 -13.34
N PHE A 47 12.00 -5.58 -13.51
CA PHE A 47 12.00 -6.90 -14.14
C PHE A 47 11.88 -8.06 -13.16
N GLY A 48 11.63 -7.77 -11.87
CA GLY A 48 11.40 -8.81 -10.86
C GLY A 48 10.09 -9.56 -11.09
N GLY A 49 9.92 -10.69 -10.40
CA GLY A 49 8.68 -11.46 -10.45
C GLY A 49 7.45 -10.68 -10.00
N ARG A 50 6.29 -11.05 -10.53
CA ARG A 50 4.96 -10.63 -10.05
C ARG A 50 4.20 -11.87 -9.58
N PRO A 51 3.45 -11.80 -8.46
CA PRO A 51 3.23 -10.64 -7.59
C PRO A 51 4.49 -10.17 -6.84
N CYS A 52 4.62 -8.87 -6.59
CA CYS A 52 5.77 -8.31 -5.86
C CYS A 52 5.70 -8.74 -4.38
N LEU A 53 6.79 -9.32 -3.86
CA LEU A 53 6.86 -9.76 -2.45
C LEU A 53 7.40 -8.68 -1.49
N PHE A 54 7.84 -7.54 -2.03
CA PHE A 54 8.38 -6.43 -1.24
C PHE A 54 7.25 -5.56 -0.66
N VAL A 55 6.37 -6.16 0.15
CA VAL A 55 5.15 -5.52 0.68
C VAL A 55 5.40 -4.27 1.52
N ALA A 56 6.61 -4.10 2.06
CA ALA A 56 7.03 -2.90 2.78
C ALA A 56 7.50 -1.76 1.85
N CYS A 57 7.38 -1.89 0.53
CA CYS A 57 7.69 -0.83 -0.42
C CYS A 57 6.59 0.23 -0.39
N ARG A 58 6.95 1.53 -0.43
CA ARG A 58 5.99 2.64 -0.46
C ARG A 58 5.05 2.66 -1.68
N PHE A 59 5.39 1.91 -2.73
CA PHE A 59 4.60 1.82 -3.96
C PHE A 59 3.79 0.51 -4.03
N HIS A 60 3.81 -0.30 -2.98
CA HIS A 60 3.11 -1.57 -2.95
C HIS A 60 1.61 -1.37 -2.69
N LEU A 61 0.74 -2.06 -3.44
CA LEU A 61 -0.71 -1.85 -3.35
C LEU A 61 -1.41 -2.67 -2.23
N PHE A 62 -0.69 -3.58 -1.57
CA PHE A 62 -1.24 -4.40 -0.48
C PHE A 62 -1.45 -3.65 0.84
N LEU A 63 -0.48 -2.82 1.23
CA LEU A 63 -0.51 -2.10 2.50
C LEU A 63 0.12 -0.72 2.39
N ASP A 64 -0.35 0.20 3.24
CA ASP A 64 0.19 1.54 3.41
C ASP A 64 0.72 1.72 4.83
N VAL A 65 1.89 2.35 4.97
CA VAL A 65 2.47 2.70 6.26
C VAL A 65 2.37 4.21 6.46
N ASN A 66 1.70 4.64 7.52
CA ASN A 66 1.65 6.06 7.86
C ASN A 66 3.02 6.50 8.40
N PRO A 67 3.72 7.45 7.76
CA PRO A 67 5.08 7.83 8.14
C PRO A 67 5.14 8.57 9.49
N ARG A 68 4.04 9.22 9.90
CA ARG A 68 3.97 9.98 11.16
C ARG A 68 3.64 9.11 12.35
N THR A 69 2.67 8.20 12.21
CA THR A 69 2.15 7.40 13.33
C THR A 69 2.72 5.98 13.36
N GLY A 70 3.25 5.49 12.24
CA GLY A 70 3.69 4.11 12.06
C GLY A 70 2.54 3.10 12.04
N SER A 71 1.29 3.53 11.82
CA SER A 71 0.17 2.61 11.61
C SER A 71 0.24 1.96 10.23
N ILE A 72 -0.13 0.68 10.15
CA ILE A 72 -0.20 -0.07 8.89
C ILE A 72 -1.67 -0.22 8.50
N LYS A 73 -2.02 0.16 7.28
CA LYS A 73 -3.36 -0.01 6.70
C LYS A 73 -3.28 -1.07 5.61
N PHE A 74 -4.12 -2.10 5.69
CA PHE A 74 -4.26 -3.10 4.65
C PHE A 74 -5.41 -2.71 3.72
N ASN A 75 -5.14 -2.70 2.41
CA ASN A 75 -6.13 -2.31 1.40
C ASN A 75 -7.19 -3.41 1.24
N PHE A 76 -6.77 -4.67 1.21
CA PHE A 76 -7.66 -5.84 1.12
C PHE A 76 -7.34 -6.83 2.24
N PRO A 77 -7.86 -6.64 3.47
CA PRO A 77 -7.49 -7.47 4.61
C PRO A 77 -7.93 -8.94 4.52
N GLY A 78 -8.77 -9.27 3.53
CA GLY A 78 -9.24 -10.62 3.24
C GLY A 78 -8.58 -11.28 2.04
N MET A 79 -7.57 -10.63 1.44
CA MET A 79 -6.85 -11.15 0.28
C MET A 79 -5.37 -11.31 0.60
N GLU A 80 -4.74 -12.31 0.02
CA GLU A 80 -3.29 -12.50 0.02
C GLU A 80 -2.64 -11.75 -1.15
N VAL A 81 -1.32 -11.55 -1.07
CA VAL A 81 -0.55 -10.76 -2.05
C VAL A 81 -0.69 -11.29 -3.48
N HIS A 82 -0.82 -12.60 -3.65
CA HIS A 82 -0.98 -13.25 -4.96
C HIS A 82 -2.42 -13.23 -5.51
N GLU A 83 -3.38 -12.76 -4.71
CA GLU A 83 -4.78 -12.63 -5.11
C GLU A 83 -5.09 -11.21 -5.63
N LEU A 84 -4.17 -10.26 -5.41
CA LEU A 84 -4.31 -8.90 -5.90
C LEU A 84 -4.21 -8.83 -7.42
N GLU A 85 -5.04 -8.00 -8.04
CA GLU A 85 -4.98 -7.68 -9.48
C GLU A 85 -3.62 -7.04 -9.82
N GLU A 86 -3.15 -6.14 -8.96
CA GLU A 86 -1.88 -5.43 -9.11
C GLU A 86 -1.17 -5.33 -7.76
N THR A 87 0.16 -5.38 -7.79
CA THR A 87 0.98 -5.28 -6.56
C THR A 87 1.82 -4.01 -6.49
N CYS A 88 1.96 -3.26 -7.59
CA CYS A 88 2.82 -2.10 -7.67
C CYS A 88 2.17 -0.92 -8.40
N ALA A 89 2.09 0.22 -7.71
CA ALA A 89 1.58 1.46 -8.29
C ALA A 89 2.43 1.97 -9.47
N LEU A 90 3.75 1.71 -9.46
CA LEU A 90 4.63 2.11 -10.56
C LEU A 90 4.38 1.29 -11.83
N ASP A 91 4.07 0.00 -11.71
CA ASP A 91 3.72 -0.82 -12.88
C ASP A 91 2.37 -0.41 -13.47
N VAL A 92 1.44 0.04 -12.63
CA VAL A 92 0.19 0.66 -13.07
C VAL A 92 0.47 1.96 -13.81
N ALA A 93 1.27 2.86 -13.24
CA ALA A 93 1.62 4.14 -13.85
C ALA A 93 2.40 4.01 -15.16
N ASP A 94 3.29 3.01 -15.28
CA ASP A 94 4.08 2.75 -16.50
C ASP A 94 3.19 2.38 -17.71
N ARG A 95 1.95 1.93 -17.49
CA ARG A 95 0.95 1.68 -18.55
C ARG A 95 0.23 2.95 -19.02
N GLY A 96 0.45 4.07 -18.35
CA GLY A 96 -0.27 5.32 -18.56
C GLY A 96 -1.28 5.61 -17.43
N GLY A 97 -2.12 6.62 -17.66
CA GLY A 97 -3.18 6.98 -16.71
C GLY A 97 -4.30 5.94 -16.70
N ILE A 98 -4.90 5.75 -15.52
CA ILE A 98 -6.10 4.95 -15.31
C ILE A 98 -7.22 5.83 -14.76
N THR A 99 -8.46 5.36 -14.86
CA THR A 99 -9.64 6.07 -14.37
C THR A 99 -9.72 6.08 -12.83
N LEU A 100 -10.49 7.01 -12.26
CA LEU A 100 -10.71 7.09 -10.81
C LEU A 100 -11.38 5.82 -10.26
N GLU A 101 -12.23 5.19 -11.05
CA GLU A 101 -12.88 3.92 -10.75
C GLU A 101 -11.85 2.78 -10.67
N GLU A 102 -10.91 2.72 -11.60
CA GLU A 102 -9.81 1.73 -11.59
C GLU A 102 -8.89 1.94 -10.39
N VAL A 103 -8.52 3.18 -10.08
CA VAL A 103 -7.74 3.49 -8.86
C VAL A 103 -8.49 3.05 -7.61
N GLY A 104 -9.80 3.31 -7.56
CA GLY A 104 -10.67 2.89 -6.46
C GLY A 104 -10.64 1.37 -6.26
N ARG A 105 -10.77 0.60 -7.34
CA ARG A 105 -10.68 -0.87 -7.31
C ARG A 105 -9.31 -1.38 -6.86
N LEU A 106 -8.22 -0.69 -7.18
CA LEU A 106 -6.86 -1.13 -6.79
C LEU A 106 -6.49 -0.77 -5.34
N LEU A 107 -7.17 0.20 -4.73
CA LEU A 107 -6.85 0.69 -3.37
C LEU A 107 -7.97 0.42 -2.34
N ASN A 108 -9.04 -0.25 -2.74
CA ASN A 108 -10.26 -0.43 -1.95
C ASN A 108 -10.84 0.92 -1.46
N LEU A 109 -10.97 1.86 -2.40
CA LEU A 109 -11.50 3.19 -2.17
C LEU A 109 -12.70 3.44 -3.06
N THR A 110 -13.64 4.25 -2.57
CA THR A 110 -14.72 4.74 -3.43
C THR A 110 -14.14 5.71 -4.46
N ARG A 111 -14.74 5.74 -5.66
CA ARG A 111 -14.40 6.71 -6.70
C ARG A 111 -14.39 8.14 -6.18
N GLU A 112 -15.38 8.51 -5.37
CA GLU A 112 -15.46 9.87 -4.80
C GLU A 112 -14.30 10.15 -3.84
N ARG A 113 -13.85 9.15 -3.07
CA ARG A 113 -12.66 9.33 -2.21
C ARG A 113 -11.40 9.53 -3.04
N VAL A 114 -11.24 8.78 -4.14
CA VAL A 114 -10.12 8.98 -5.08
C VAL A 114 -10.15 10.38 -5.67
N ARG A 115 -11.32 10.85 -6.15
CA ARG A 115 -11.48 12.22 -6.68
C ARG A 115 -11.05 13.30 -5.68
N GLN A 116 -11.41 13.14 -4.41
CA GLN A 116 -11.01 14.08 -3.35
C GLN A 116 -9.51 14.09 -3.14
N LEU A 117 -8.89 12.90 -3.07
CA LEU A 117 -7.44 12.78 -2.92
C LEU A 117 -6.69 13.38 -4.12
N GLU A 118 -7.19 13.16 -5.33
CA GLU A 118 -6.63 13.75 -6.55
C GLU A 118 -6.72 15.28 -6.51
N ALA A 119 -7.88 15.84 -6.14
CA ALA A 119 -8.05 17.27 -6.02
C ALA A 119 -7.14 17.90 -4.95
N GLU A 120 -7.00 17.25 -3.79
CA GLU A 120 -6.05 17.65 -2.73
C GLU A 120 -4.61 17.62 -3.24
N ALA A 121 -4.19 16.55 -3.92
CA ALA A 121 -2.85 16.41 -4.45
C ALA A 121 -2.53 17.41 -5.56
N LEU A 122 -3.49 17.70 -6.45
CA LEU A 122 -3.34 18.71 -7.50
C LEU A 122 -3.23 20.12 -6.94
N ALA A 123 -4.00 20.44 -5.88
CA ALA A 123 -3.89 21.72 -5.19
C ALA A 123 -2.49 21.90 -4.57
N GLU A 124 -1.99 20.88 -3.87
CA GLU A 124 -0.66 20.91 -3.28
C GLU A 124 0.43 21.12 -4.34
N ILE A 125 0.38 20.41 -5.47
CA ILE A 125 1.34 20.60 -6.58
C ILE A 125 1.20 22.00 -7.20
N GLY A 126 -0.03 22.49 -7.36
CA GLY A 126 -0.29 23.82 -7.91
C GLY A 126 0.33 24.93 -7.07
N ASP A 127 0.22 24.84 -5.74
CA ASP A 127 0.81 25.79 -4.80
C ASP A 127 2.34 25.80 -4.90
N TYR A 128 2.98 24.63 -4.98
CA TYR A 128 4.44 24.54 -5.18
C TYR A 128 4.91 25.16 -6.51
N MET A 129 4.10 25.10 -7.57
CA MET A 129 4.44 25.71 -8.85
C MET A 129 4.31 27.23 -8.85
N THR A 130 3.57 27.82 -7.89
CA THR A 130 3.40 29.28 -7.78
C THR A 130 4.38 29.95 -6.82
N ASP A 131 5.03 29.17 -5.95
CA ASP A 131 5.98 29.68 -4.94
C ASP A 131 7.43 29.82 -5.45
N ASP A 132 7.73 29.33 -6.67
CA ASP A 132 9.05 29.39 -7.31
C ASP A 132 9.23 30.59 -8.29
N ASP A 133 8.25 31.52 -8.36
CA ASP A 133 8.30 32.80 -9.10
C ASP A 133 8.53 34.01 -8.17
#